data_AF-A0A8T7B077-F1
#
_entry.id   AF-A0A8T7B077-F1
#
_cell.length_a   1.000
_cell.length_b   1.000
_cell.length_c   1.000
_cell.angle_alpha   90.00
_cell.angle_beta   90.00
_cell.angle_gamma   90.00
#
_symmetry.space_group_name_H-M   'P 1'
#
loop_
_entity.id
_entity.type
_entity.pdbx_description
1 polymer ?
#
loop_
_entity_poly.entity_id
_entity_poly.type
_entity_poly.pdbx_seq_one_letter_code
_entity_poly.pdbx_strand_id
1 'polypeptide(L)'
;GEAKLNRDDEERIEGVDNPRLDELFPGEVDTFREEVELIREASAPLDPELFLAGMQTPVFFGSALNNFGVEDVLNALNEWAPPPQSRAANERVVEPVEDKLTGFVFKIQANMDPKHRDRLAFFRICSGRYNPGKRLRHLRLDREIRINNALVFMANERVRSEDAVAGDIIGIHNHGQLQIGDTLTEGEDLNYKGIPYFAPELFLSVRPRDPFKTKQLTKGLRELGEEGAIQVLTTDTGRLLLGAVGQLQFEIVGHRLREEYSADPVYEPVDIFTARWLSFPDEETRKGFLAREQARMGTDVDGNPVYLATNLYNLRIAEERWPDVTFHKTREHGEVLTD
;
A
#
# COMPACT_ATOMS: atom_id res chain seq x y z
N GLY A 1 -40.42 2.45 -3.01
CA GLY A 1 -40.31 3.92 -3.08
C GLY A 1 -39.00 4.30 -2.48
N GLU A 2 -38.19 5.08 -3.20
CA GLU A 2 -36.87 5.56 -2.81
C GLU A 2 -36.97 6.63 -1.70
N ALA A 3 -37.49 6.26 -0.54
CA ALA A 3 -37.38 7.08 0.66
C ALA A 3 -36.12 6.62 1.40
N LYS A 4 -35.12 7.51 1.53
CA LYS A 4 -34.07 7.32 2.53
C LYS A 4 -34.75 7.29 3.89
N LEU A 5 -34.50 6.26 4.68
CA LEU A 5 -35.02 6.18 6.04
C LEU A 5 -34.51 7.39 6.82
N ASN A 6 -35.43 8.22 7.33
CA ASN A 6 -35.11 9.31 8.24
C ASN A 6 -35.09 8.76 9.66
N ARG A 7 -34.22 9.30 10.51
CA ARG A 7 -34.03 8.90 11.91
C ARG A 7 -35.31 8.99 12.76
N ASP A 8 -36.27 9.81 12.33
CA ASP A 8 -37.57 10.00 12.99
C ASP A 8 -38.56 8.85 12.69
N ASP A 9 -38.26 7.97 11.72
CA ASP A 9 -39.10 6.83 11.32
C ASP A 9 -38.54 5.48 11.85
N GLU A 10 -37.59 5.49 12.78
CA GLU A 10 -36.98 4.28 13.36
C GLU A 10 -37.75 3.78 14.59
N GLU A 11 -38.30 2.56 14.51
CA GLU A 11 -38.87 1.85 15.65
C GLU A 11 -37.86 0.80 16.15
N ARG A 12 -37.27 1.02 17.33
CA ARG A 12 -36.42 0.01 17.99
C ARG A 12 -37.29 -0.98 18.74
N ILE A 13 -37.26 -2.24 18.31
CA ILE A 13 -37.98 -3.35 18.96
C ILE A 13 -36.98 -4.16 19.79
N GLU A 14 -37.25 -4.29 21.09
CA GLU A 14 -36.40 -5.06 21.99
C GLU A 14 -36.89 -6.51 22.11
N GLY A 15 -35.98 -7.46 21.86
CA GLY A 15 -36.22 -8.90 22.01
C GLY A 15 -36.81 -9.56 20.75
N VAL A 16 -36.33 -10.77 20.44
CA VAL A 16 -36.80 -11.55 19.28
C VAL A 16 -38.20 -12.13 19.47
N ASP A 17 -38.66 -12.24 20.72
CA ASP A 17 -40.00 -12.74 21.08
C ASP A 17 -41.01 -11.61 21.29
N ASN A 18 -40.67 -10.38 20.88
CA ASN A 18 -41.56 -9.23 21.05
C ASN A 18 -42.81 -9.38 20.17
N PRO A 19 -44.04 -9.33 20.73
CA PRO A 19 -45.28 -9.47 19.96
C PRO A 19 -45.44 -8.45 18.83
N ARG A 20 -44.75 -7.31 18.92
CA ARG A 20 -44.72 -6.28 17.89
C ARG A 20 -44.15 -6.80 16.56
N LEU A 21 -43.23 -7.77 16.59
CA LEU A 21 -42.69 -8.40 15.39
C LEU A 21 -43.75 -9.24 14.67
N ASP A 22 -44.62 -9.92 15.42
CA ASP A 22 -45.73 -10.70 14.85
C ASP A 22 -46.77 -9.81 14.17
N GLU A 23 -46.98 -8.58 14.68
CA GLU A 23 -47.87 -7.60 14.06
C GLU A 23 -47.30 -7.02 12.75
N LEU A 24 -46.00 -6.74 12.73
CA LEU A 24 -45.33 -6.05 11.62
C LEU A 24 -44.93 -7.00 10.49
N PHE A 25 -44.52 -8.24 10.82
CA PHE A 25 -43.95 -9.20 9.88
C PHE A 25 -44.56 -10.62 10.02
N PRO A 26 -45.91 -10.77 9.97
CA PRO A 26 -46.59 -12.02 10.30
C PRO A 26 -46.23 -13.23 9.42
N GLY A 27 -45.64 -13.02 8.24
CA GLY A 27 -45.22 -14.09 7.32
C GLY A 27 -43.73 -14.44 7.38
N GLU A 28 -42.92 -13.65 8.09
CA GLU A 28 -41.45 -13.76 8.08
C GLU A 28 -40.87 -13.95 9.49
N VAL A 29 -41.62 -13.58 10.54
CA VAL A 29 -41.12 -13.58 11.93
C VAL A 29 -40.73 -14.96 12.43
N ASP A 30 -41.46 -16.01 12.06
CA ASP A 30 -41.14 -17.38 12.49
C ASP A 30 -39.81 -17.85 11.90
N THR A 31 -39.61 -17.66 10.59
CA THR A 31 -38.33 -17.95 9.92
C THR A 31 -37.19 -17.13 10.53
N PHE A 32 -37.41 -15.83 10.79
CA PHE A 32 -36.40 -14.98 11.44
C PHE A 32 -35.99 -15.53 12.81
N ARG A 33 -36.95 -15.97 13.64
CA ARG A 33 -36.66 -16.55 14.96
C ARG A 33 -35.89 -17.87 14.84
N GLU A 34 -36.28 -18.75 13.92
CA GLU A 34 -35.57 -20.00 13.63
C GLU A 34 -34.12 -19.75 13.18
N GLU A 35 -33.89 -18.77 12.29
CA GLU A 35 -32.56 -18.39 11.82
C GLU A 35 -31.70 -17.82 12.96
N VAL A 36 -32.27 -16.98 13.83
CA VAL A 36 -31.55 -16.44 15.00
C VAL A 36 -31.19 -17.55 15.99
N GLU A 37 -32.10 -18.50 16.24
CA GLU A 37 -31.82 -19.67 17.09
C GLU A 37 -30.68 -20.50 16.51
N LEU A 38 -30.73 -20.80 15.21
CA LEU A 38 -29.67 -21.53 14.52
C LEU A 38 -28.32 -20.81 14.63
N ILE A 39 -28.28 -19.48 14.43
CA ILE A 39 -27.05 -18.70 14.57
C ILE A 39 -26.52 -18.77 16.01
N ARG A 40 -27.39 -18.65 17.02
CA ARG A 40 -27.00 -18.71 18.44
C ARG A 40 -26.43 -20.07 18.83
N GLU A 41 -26.91 -21.15 18.23
CA GLU A 41 -26.42 -22.51 18.50
C GLU A 41 -25.17 -22.87 17.69
N ALA A 42 -25.12 -22.43 16.42
CA ALA A 42 -24.08 -22.86 15.48
C ALA A 42 -22.88 -21.90 15.38
N SER A 43 -23.02 -20.65 15.81
CA SER A 43 -21.97 -19.63 15.69
C SER A 43 -21.42 -19.23 17.06
N ALA A 44 -20.12 -18.95 17.12
CA ALA A 44 -19.52 -18.40 18.32
C ALA A 44 -19.95 -16.94 18.53
N PRO A 45 -20.20 -16.51 19.78
CA PRO A 45 -20.39 -15.09 20.07
C PRO A 45 -19.12 -14.31 19.70
N LEU A 46 -19.28 -12.99 19.52
CA LEU A 46 -18.13 -12.11 19.28
C LEU A 46 -17.20 -12.13 20.50
N ASP A 47 -15.93 -12.42 20.25
CA ASP A 47 -14.84 -12.35 21.21
C ASP A 47 -13.90 -11.21 20.78
N PRO A 48 -13.79 -10.14 21.59
CA PRO A 48 -12.90 -9.01 21.28
C PRO A 48 -11.44 -9.42 21.07
N GLU A 49 -10.94 -10.44 21.77
CA GLU A 49 -9.55 -10.90 21.62
C GLU A 49 -9.35 -11.58 20.27
N LEU A 50 -10.29 -12.43 19.84
CA LEU A 50 -10.24 -13.07 18.52
C LEU A 50 -10.43 -12.06 17.38
N PHE A 51 -11.27 -11.05 17.57
CA PHE A 51 -11.43 -9.94 16.63
C PHE A 51 -10.12 -9.17 16.45
N LEU A 52 -9.50 -8.74 17.55
CA LEU A 52 -8.22 -7.99 17.52
C LEU A 52 -7.06 -8.85 16.98
N ALA A 53 -7.12 -10.17 17.15
CA ALA A 53 -6.18 -11.11 16.54
C ALA A 53 -6.45 -11.39 15.05
N GLY A 54 -7.51 -10.85 14.46
CA GLY A 54 -7.90 -11.08 13.07
C GLY A 54 -8.41 -12.49 12.79
N MET A 55 -8.84 -13.22 13.82
CA MET A 55 -9.35 -14.60 13.74
C MET A 55 -10.87 -14.68 13.70
N GLN A 56 -11.56 -13.60 14.05
CA GLN A 56 -13.01 -13.47 13.99
C GLN A 56 -13.39 -12.13 13.36
N THR A 57 -14.51 -12.10 12.62
CA THR A 57 -15.04 -10.87 12.00
C THR A 57 -16.50 -10.71 12.39
N PRO A 58 -16.90 -9.59 13.02
CA PRO A 58 -18.32 -9.31 13.24
C PRO A 58 -19.00 -9.06 11.89
N VAL A 59 -20.18 -9.65 11.69
CA VAL A 59 -20.95 -9.53 10.44
C VAL A 59 -22.17 -8.66 10.69
N PHE A 60 -22.34 -7.64 9.85
CA PHE A 60 -23.49 -6.73 9.85
C PHE A 60 -24.25 -6.90 8.55
N PHE A 61 -25.57 -6.80 8.62
CA PHE A 61 -26.46 -6.83 7.45
C PHE A 61 -27.11 -5.45 7.29
N GLY A 62 -27.17 -4.95 6.06
CA GLY A 62 -27.72 -3.63 5.80
C GLY A 62 -27.74 -3.27 4.31
N SER A 63 -28.16 -2.05 4.01
CA SER A 63 -28.15 -1.48 2.66
C SER A 63 -27.52 -0.10 2.70
N ALA A 64 -26.27 0.01 2.25
CA ALA A 64 -25.55 1.28 2.17
C ALA A 64 -26.27 2.29 1.26
N LEU A 65 -26.92 1.83 0.18
CA LEU A 65 -27.69 2.68 -0.73
C LEU A 65 -28.88 3.34 -0.02
N ASN A 66 -29.52 2.60 0.88
CA ASN A 66 -30.67 3.07 1.66
C ASN A 66 -30.26 3.68 3.01
N ASN A 67 -28.95 3.75 3.29
CA ASN A 67 -28.39 4.18 4.58
C ASN A 67 -28.93 3.35 5.77
N PHE A 68 -29.18 2.06 5.58
CA PHE A 68 -29.68 1.15 6.62
C PHE A 68 -28.55 0.24 7.14
N GLY A 69 -28.38 0.14 8.46
CA GLY A 69 -27.32 -0.65 9.12
C GLY A 69 -25.93 0.00 9.12
N VAL A 70 -25.79 1.19 8.53
CA VAL A 70 -24.50 1.91 8.48
C VAL A 70 -24.10 2.46 9.85
N GLU A 71 -25.07 2.97 10.61
CA GLU A 71 -24.83 3.48 11.97
C GLU A 71 -24.32 2.38 12.91
N ASP A 72 -24.87 1.16 12.82
CA ASP A 72 -24.43 0.01 13.62
C ASP A 72 -22.96 -0.34 13.36
N VAL A 73 -22.56 -0.34 12.07
CA VAL A 73 -21.16 -0.58 11.67
C VAL A 73 -20.24 0.52 12.20
N LEU A 74 -20.67 1.79 12.13
CA LEU A 74 -19.87 2.92 12.63
C LEU A 74 -19.73 2.90 14.15
N ASN A 75 -20.80 2.57 14.87
CA ASN A 75 -20.77 2.41 16.32
C ASN A 75 -19.85 1.27 16.74
N ALA A 76 -19.95 0.12 16.08
CA ALA A 76 -19.06 -1.02 16.32
C ALA A 76 -17.59 -0.69 16.00
N LEU A 77 -17.33 0.08 14.94
CA LEU A 77 -15.98 0.55 14.63
C LEU A 77 -15.45 1.46 15.74
N ASN A 78 -16.26 2.38 16.25
CA ASN A 78 -15.86 3.27 17.35
C ASN A 78 -15.62 2.52 18.67
N GLU A 79 -16.37 1.45 18.92
CA GLU A 79 -16.28 0.68 20.17
C GLU A 79 -15.13 -0.34 20.15
N TRP A 80 -14.95 -1.06 19.04
CA TRP A 80 -14.06 -2.23 18.99
C TRP A 80 -12.76 -1.99 18.22
N ALA A 81 -12.70 -1.00 17.31
CA ALA A 81 -11.48 -0.80 16.54
C ALA A 81 -10.33 -0.35 17.45
N PRO A 82 -9.12 -0.90 17.25
CA PRO A 82 -7.99 -0.56 18.09
C PRO A 82 -7.58 0.92 17.88
N PRO A 83 -7.13 1.60 18.95
CA PRO A 83 -6.44 2.88 18.81
C PRO A 83 -5.11 2.69 18.05
N PRO A 84 -4.35 3.77 17.76
CA PRO A 84 -3.01 3.64 17.20
C PRO A 84 -2.18 2.61 17.98
N GLN A 85 -1.64 1.61 17.29
CA GLN A 85 -0.90 0.51 17.88
C GLN A 85 0.61 0.78 17.86
N SER A 86 1.33 0.10 18.75
CA SER A 86 2.80 0.03 18.71
C SER A 86 3.28 -0.49 17.36
N ARG A 87 4.42 -0.01 16.87
CA ARG A 87 4.97 -0.45 15.58
C ARG A 87 6.43 -0.87 15.71
N ALA A 88 6.75 -2.04 15.17
CA ALA A 88 8.12 -2.53 15.12
C ALA A 88 8.95 -1.74 14.10
N ALA A 89 10.14 -1.31 14.53
CA ALA A 89 11.22 -0.85 13.69
C ALA A 89 12.39 -1.86 13.74
N ASN A 90 13.44 -1.63 12.95
CA ASN A 90 14.64 -2.48 12.95
C ASN A 90 15.30 -2.54 14.34
N GLU A 91 15.33 -1.41 15.03
CA GLU A 91 16.10 -1.21 16.25
C GLU A 91 15.28 -1.53 17.51
N ARG A 92 13.98 -1.20 17.53
CA ARG A 92 13.07 -1.41 18.67
C ARG A 92 11.60 -1.33 18.27
N VAL A 93 10.71 -1.62 19.21
CA VAL A 93 9.29 -1.27 19.10
C VAL A 93 9.10 0.20 19.50
N VAL A 94 8.27 0.92 18.73
CA VAL A 94 7.88 2.31 19.01
C VAL A 94 6.45 2.34 19.51
N GLU A 95 6.25 2.95 20.66
CA GLU A 95 4.94 3.14 21.29
C GLU A 95 4.29 4.44 20.81
N PRO A 96 2.97 4.46 20.57
CA PRO A 96 2.27 5.63 20.04
C PRO A 96 2.25 6.82 21.02
N VAL A 97 2.46 6.56 22.31
CA VAL A 97 2.45 7.54 23.39
C VAL A 97 3.80 8.25 23.58
N GLU A 98 4.83 7.91 22.81
CA GLU A 98 6.13 8.60 22.89
C GLU A 98 6.01 10.07 22.43
N ASP A 99 6.78 10.97 23.06
CA ASP A 99 6.70 12.42 22.80
C ASP A 99 7.30 12.83 21.45
N LYS A 100 8.34 12.13 21.02
CA LYS A 100 9.09 12.47 19.80
C LYS A 100 8.33 12.00 18.58
N LEU A 101 8.20 12.86 17.58
CA LEU A 101 7.57 12.50 16.33
C LEU A 101 8.42 11.47 15.57
N THR A 102 7.78 10.36 15.25
CA THR A 102 8.27 9.37 14.31
C THR A 102 7.16 8.93 13.37
N GLY A 103 7.53 8.49 12.19
CA GLY A 103 6.59 7.89 11.26
C GLY A 103 7.25 7.52 9.95
N PHE A 104 6.47 7.01 9.02
CA PHE A 104 6.97 6.57 7.73
C PHE A 104 6.01 6.95 6.60
N VAL A 105 6.57 7.11 5.40
CA VAL A 105 5.80 7.31 4.17
C VAL A 105 5.29 5.95 3.70
N PHE A 106 3.98 5.79 3.54
CA PHE A 106 3.40 4.50 3.11
C PHE A 106 2.79 4.53 1.72
N LYS A 107 2.56 5.73 1.19
CA LYS A 107 1.99 5.94 -0.14
C LYS A 107 2.54 7.24 -0.70
N ILE A 108 2.83 7.26 -2.00
CA ILE A 108 3.08 8.49 -2.74
C ILE A 108 2.03 8.58 -3.83
N GLN A 109 1.56 9.79 -4.09
CA GLN A 109 0.67 10.06 -5.21
C GLN A 109 1.19 11.30 -5.93
N ALA A 110 1.56 11.17 -7.20
CA ALA A 110 1.96 12.28 -8.04
C ALA A 110 0.78 12.80 -8.86
N ASN A 111 0.99 14.01 -9.39
CA ASN A 111 0.12 14.67 -10.36
C ASN A 111 -1.35 14.78 -9.92
N MET A 112 -1.58 15.04 -8.63
CA MET A 112 -2.95 15.21 -8.12
C MET A 112 -3.61 16.53 -8.55
N ASP A 113 -2.80 17.54 -8.92
CA ASP A 113 -3.27 18.75 -9.59
C ASP A 113 -2.62 18.82 -10.99
N PRO A 114 -3.41 18.72 -12.08
CA PRO A 114 -2.90 18.80 -13.44
C PRO A 114 -2.10 20.07 -13.75
N LYS A 115 -2.34 21.18 -13.04
CA LYS A 115 -1.68 22.48 -13.29
C LYS A 115 -0.30 22.57 -12.65
N HIS A 116 -0.15 22.03 -11.44
CA HIS A 116 1.08 22.18 -10.66
C HIS A 116 1.93 20.90 -10.64
N ARG A 117 1.35 19.77 -11.08
CA ARG A 117 1.96 18.43 -11.03
C ARG A 117 2.45 18.09 -9.63
N ASP A 118 1.64 18.44 -8.63
CA ASP A 118 1.99 18.26 -7.24
C ASP A 118 2.05 16.78 -6.89
N ARG A 119 3.08 16.43 -6.13
CA ARG A 119 3.31 15.10 -5.59
C ARG A 119 3.27 15.16 -4.08
N LEU A 120 2.52 14.23 -3.50
CA LEU A 120 2.32 14.15 -2.07
C LEU A 120 2.75 12.79 -1.54
N ALA A 121 3.55 12.81 -0.48
CA ALA A 121 3.89 11.65 0.30
C ALA A 121 2.93 11.56 1.50
N PHE A 122 2.18 10.47 1.59
CA PHE A 122 1.32 10.16 2.71
C PHE A 122 2.16 9.55 3.81
N PHE A 123 2.27 10.29 4.90
CA PHE A 123 3.07 9.96 6.06
C PHE A 123 2.16 9.57 7.22
N ARG A 124 2.35 8.36 7.74
CA ARG A 124 1.64 7.89 8.94
C ARG A 124 2.47 8.24 10.16
N ILE A 125 1.90 9.06 11.05
CA ILE A 125 2.51 9.34 12.34
C ILE A 125 2.35 8.10 13.22
N CYS A 126 3.48 7.62 13.74
CA CYS A 126 3.55 6.44 14.60
C CYS A 126 3.68 6.81 16.07
N SER A 127 4.36 7.91 16.39
CA SER A 127 4.45 8.47 17.74
C SER A 127 4.63 9.99 17.68
N GLY A 128 4.50 10.66 18.82
CA GLY A 128 4.65 12.09 18.97
C GLY A 128 3.57 12.93 18.28
N ARG A 129 3.92 14.19 18.07
CA ARG A 129 3.00 15.23 17.56
C ARG A 129 3.67 16.10 16.50
N TYR A 130 2.96 16.31 15.41
CA TYR A 130 3.33 17.21 14.33
C TYR A 130 2.81 18.62 14.61
N ASN A 131 3.65 19.62 14.42
CA ASN A 131 3.25 21.02 14.28
C ASN A 131 4.03 21.66 13.12
N PRO A 132 3.45 22.67 12.43
CA PRO A 132 4.09 23.37 11.33
C PRO A 132 5.51 23.84 11.65
N GLY A 133 6.46 23.48 10.78
CA GLY A 133 7.86 23.87 10.90
C GLY A 133 8.72 22.95 11.76
N LYS A 134 8.16 21.83 12.26
CA LYS A 134 8.94 20.70 12.80
C LYS A 134 10.05 20.30 11.82
N ARG A 135 11.21 19.98 12.38
CA ARG A 135 12.37 19.51 11.64
C ARG A 135 12.57 18.04 11.95
N LEU A 136 12.59 17.23 10.91
CA LEU A 136 12.73 15.79 11.02
C LEU A 136 13.98 15.35 10.26
N ARG A 137 14.69 14.37 10.82
CA ARG A 137 15.76 13.67 10.14
C ARG A 137 15.15 12.67 9.18
N HIS A 138 15.55 12.75 7.92
CA HIS A 138 15.27 11.77 6.90
C HIS A 138 16.43 10.78 6.87
N LEU A 139 16.18 9.54 7.26
CA LEU A 139 17.26 8.58 7.55
C LEU A 139 17.98 8.10 6.29
N ARG A 140 17.26 7.65 5.26
CA ARG A 140 17.86 7.18 4.00
C ARG A 140 18.75 8.23 3.31
N LEU A 141 18.38 9.50 3.38
CA LEU A 141 19.15 10.60 2.77
C LEU A 141 20.11 11.29 3.74
N ASP A 142 20.17 10.82 4.99
CA ASP A 142 20.92 11.39 6.11
C ASP A 142 20.90 12.92 6.16
N ARG A 143 19.69 13.50 6.11
CA ARG A 143 19.52 14.96 6.12
C ARG A 143 18.30 15.40 6.90
N GLU A 144 18.34 16.64 7.37
CA GLU A 144 17.19 17.27 8.02
C GLU A 144 16.24 17.88 6.98
N ILE A 145 14.95 17.59 7.13
CA ILE A 145 13.88 18.19 6.34
C ILE A 145 12.94 18.97 7.26
N ARG A 146 12.47 20.14 6.80
CA ARG A 146 11.54 20.97 7.55
C ARG A 146 10.14 20.88 6.95
N ILE A 147 9.16 20.45 7.74
CA ILE A 147 7.78 20.24 7.29
C ILE A 147 6.92 21.43 7.71
N ASN A 148 6.88 22.46 6.85
CA ASN A 148 6.11 23.68 7.13
C ASN A 148 4.61 23.55 6.83
N ASN A 149 4.25 22.86 5.74
CA ASN A 149 2.88 22.82 5.23
C ASN A 149 2.46 21.36 4.97
N ALA A 150 2.18 20.62 6.04
CA ALA A 150 1.54 19.32 5.89
C ALA A 150 0.04 19.48 5.63
N LEU A 151 -0.53 18.58 4.85
CA LEU A 151 -1.95 18.55 4.53
C LEU A 151 -2.63 17.42 5.29
N VAL A 152 -3.84 17.62 5.77
CA VAL A 152 -4.73 16.54 6.22
C VAL A 152 -5.90 16.46 5.25
N PHE A 153 -6.37 15.23 5.03
CA PHE A 153 -7.45 14.94 4.12
C PHE A 153 -8.76 14.83 4.89
N MET A 154 -9.68 15.75 4.67
CA MET A 154 -11.00 15.74 5.29
C MET A 154 -12.07 15.76 4.21
N ALA A 155 -12.83 14.66 4.07
CA ALA A 155 -14.06 14.57 3.27
C ALA A 155 -14.00 15.11 1.81
N ASN A 156 -12.80 15.11 1.19
CA ASN A 156 -12.41 15.58 -0.17
C ASN A 156 -11.64 16.92 -0.23
N GLU A 157 -11.49 17.63 0.88
CA GLU A 157 -10.68 18.85 0.94
C GLU A 157 -9.28 18.58 1.52
N ARG A 158 -8.31 19.36 1.03
CA ARG A 158 -6.96 19.39 1.56
C ARG A 158 -6.84 20.61 2.46
N VAL A 159 -6.81 20.37 3.76
CA VAL A 159 -6.67 21.43 4.75
C VAL A 159 -5.25 21.40 5.29
N ARG A 160 -4.65 22.56 5.54
CA ARG A 160 -3.35 22.60 6.22
C ARG A 160 -3.53 22.07 7.64
N SER A 161 -2.68 21.13 8.02
CA SER A 161 -2.65 20.62 9.38
C SER A 161 -1.84 21.56 10.26
N GLU A 162 -2.45 22.02 11.35
CA GLU A 162 -1.77 22.77 12.42
C GLU A 162 -1.31 21.84 13.55
N ASP A 163 -1.92 20.67 13.65
CA ASP A 163 -1.67 19.65 14.65
C ASP A 163 -2.04 18.27 14.09
N ALA A 164 -1.23 17.26 14.37
CA ALA A 164 -1.53 15.86 14.08
C ALA A 164 -0.75 14.95 15.03
N VAL A 165 -1.32 13.80 15.40
CA VAL A 165 -0.77 12.87 16.42
C VAL A 165 -0.61 11.45 15.86
N ALA A 166 -0.04 10.55 16.66
CA ALA A 166 0.01 9.12 16.34
C ALA A 166 -1.37 8.62 15.92
N GLY A 167 -1.47 7.97 14.76
CA GLY A 167 -2.78 7.66 14.15
C GLY A 167 -3.06 8.47 12.89
N ASP A 168 -2.66 9.73 12.87
CA ASP A 168 -3.01 10.60 11.76
C ASP A 168 -2.15 10.31 10.53
N ILE A 169 -2.74 10.60 9.37
CA ILE A 169 -2.07 10.59 8.08
C ILE A 169 -1.96 12.02 7.60
N ILE A 170 -0.72 12.47 7.44
CA ILE A 170 -0.42 13.79 6.88
C ILE A 170 0.20 13.65 5.50
N GLY A 171 -0.14 14.57 4.61
CA GLY A 171 0.42 14.70 3.29
C GLY A 171 1.58 15.69 3.27
N ILE A 172 2.77 15.24 2.91
CA ILE A 172 3.97 16.06 2.77
C ILE A 172 4.22 16.32 1.28
N HIS A 173 4.36 17.59 0.89
CA HIS A 173 4.74 17.95 -0.47
C HIS A 173 6.11 17.35 -0.80
N ASN A 174 6.18 16.58 -1.88
CA ASN A 174 7.34 15.79 -2.22
C ASN A 174 7.88 16.17 -3.61
N HIS A 175 9.04 16.81 -3.66
CA HIS A 175 9.72 17.14 -4.92
C HIS A 175 10.70 16.04 -5.36
N GLY A 176 10.35 14.76 -5.13
CA GLY A 176 11.20 13.61 -5.44
C GLY A 176 12.24 13.27 -4.36
N GLN A 177 12.05 13.79 -3.15
CA GLN A 177 12.93 13.57 -2.01
C GLN A 177 12.52 12.35 -1.19
N LEU A 178 11.21 12.18 -1.00
CA LEU A 178 10.60 11.08 -0.25
C LEU A 178 10.22 9.94 -1.20
N GLN A 179 10.39 8.72 -0.72
CA GLN A 179 9.99 7.45 -1.31
C GLN A 179 9.05 6.72 -0.32
N ILE A 180 8.34 5.69 -0.78
CA ILE A 180 7.57 4.84 0.14
C ILE A 180 8.58 4.11 1.06
N GLY A 181 8.20 3.78 2.30
CA GLY A 181 9.11 3.23 3.30
C GLY A 181 10.02 4.25 4.00
N ASP A 182 10.18 5.47 3.47
CA ASP A 182 11.03 6.47 4.11
C ASP A 182 10.56 6.79 5.52
N THR A 183 11.46 6.65 6.49
CA THR A 183 11.22 6.97 7.90
C THR A 183 11.75 8.36 8.23
N LEU A 184 10.90 9.14 8.91
CA LEU A 184 11.22 10.48 9.40
C LEU A 184 11.09 10.51 10.93
N THR A 185 12.11 11.03 11.60
CA THR A 185 12.17 11.05 13.08
C THR A 185 12.64 12.40 13.61
N GLU A 186 12.42 12.67 14.90
CA GLU A 186 13.08 13.76 15.61
C GLU A 186 14.51 13.37 16.08
N GLY A 187 15.33 12.91 15.14
CA GLY A 187 16.77 12.70 15.29
C GLY A 187 17.21 11.27 15.64
N GLU A 188 16.27 10.41 16.06
CA GLU A 188 16.57 9.00 16.33
C GLU A 188 16.80 8.21 15.03
N ASP A 189 17.84 7.38 15.00
CA ASP A 189 18.11 6.45 13.91
C ASP A 189 17.22 5.22 14.06
N LEU A 190 16.03 5.28 13.44
CA LEU A 190 14.98 4.28 13.58
C LEU A 190 14.32 4.00 12.22
N ASN A 191 14.32 2.75 11.75
CA ASN A 191 13.77 2.40 10.44
C ASN A 191 12.55 1.49 10.57
N TYR A 192 11.38 1.97 10.12
CA TYR A 192 10.16 1.16 10.12
C TYR A 192 10.19 0.08 9.03
N LYS A 193 9.73 -1.13 9.38
CA LYS A 193 9.53 -2.24 8.44
C LYS A 193 8.10 -2.31 7.90
N GLY A 194 7.90 -3.14 6.88
CA GLY A 194 6.61 -3.74 6.56
C GLY A 194 5.91 -3.11 5.36
N ILE A 195 6.66 -2.56 4.41
CA ILE A 195 6.12 -2.20 3.09
C ILE A 195 6.92 -2.96 2.03
N PRO A 196 6.56 -4.24 1.80
CA PRO A 196 7.25 -5.04 0.82
C PRO A 196 6.84 -4.66 -0.61
N TYR A 197 7.81 -4.68 -1.52
CA TYR A 197 7.57 -4.99 -2.92
C TYR A 197 7.34 -6.49 -3.08
N PHE A 198 6.39 -6.86 -3.93
CA PHE A 198 6.11 -8.25 -4.29
C PHE A 198 6.62 -8.54 -5.69
N ALA A 199 7.31 -9.66 -5.92
CA ALA A 199 7.76 -10.02 -7.25
C ALA A 199 6.58 -10.07 -8.24
N PRO A 200 6.66 -9.34 -9.38
CA PRO A 200 5.58 -9.31 -10.35
C PRO A 200 5.45 -10.65 -11.09
N GLU A 201 4.24 -10.91 -11.59
CA GLU A 201 3.89 -12.13 -12.32
C GLU A 201 3.62 -11.88 -13.80
N LEU A 202 3.34 -10.62 -14.17
CA LEU A 202 3.09 -10.21 -15.55
C LEU A 202 4.14 -9.19 -15.98
N PHE A 203 4.66 -9.37 -17.20
CA PHE A 203 5.72 -8.53 -17.73
C PHE A 203 5.40 -8.04 -19.14
N LEU A 204 5.61 -6.75 -19.37
CA LEU A 204 5.56 -6.14 -20.69
C LEU A 204 6.77 -5.23 -20.89
N SER A 205 7.32 -5.24 -22.09
CA SER A 205 8.25 -4.21 -22.53
C SER A 205 7.49 -2.94 -22.86
N VAL A 206 8.07 -1.78 -22.54
CA VAL A 206 7.48 -0.48 -22.86
C VAL A 206 8.45 0.40 -23.64
N ARG A 207 7.94 1.05 -24.68
CA ARG A 207 8.63 2.09 -25.42
C ARG A 207 7.66 3.20 -25.83
N PRO A 208 8.11 4.42 -26.12
CA PRO A 208 7.18 5.45 -26.58
C PRO A 208 6.79 5.17 -28.03
N ARG A 209 5.56 5.52 -28.40
CA ARG A 209 5.13 5.52 -29.82
C ARG A 209 5.92 6.55 -30.62
N ASP A 210 6.10 7.74 -30.03
CA ASP A 210 6.91 8.83 -30.57
C ASP A 210 8.30 8.85 -29.91
N PRO A 211 9.39 8.58 -30.65
CA PRO A 211 10.76 8.62 -30.12
C PRO A 211 11.13 9.94 -29.42
N PHE A 212 10.53 11.08 -29.82
CA PHE A 212 10.79 12.37 -29.18
C PHE A 212 10.20 12.48 -27.76
N LYS A 213 9.31 11.56 -27.37
CA LYS A 213 8.67 11.50 -26.04
C LYS A 213 9.38 10.58 -25.04
N THR A 214 10.57 10.07 -25.37
CA THR A 214 11.33 9.15 -24.51
C THR A 214 11.58 9.73 -23.12
N LYS A 215 11.99 11.00 -23.01
CA LYS A 215 12.24 11.65 -21.70
C LYS A 215 10.98 11.71 -20.83
N GLN A 216 9.83 12.01 -21.43
CA GLN A 216 8.54 12.07 -20.74
C GLN A 216 8.11 10.69 -20.27
N LEU A 217 8.26 9.66 -21.12
CA LEU A 217 7.96 8.28 -20.76
C LEU A 217 8.84 7.82 -19.59
N THR A 218 10.16 7.97 -19.69
CA THR A 218 11.08 7.54 -18.62
C THR A 218 10.79 8.28 -17.31
N LYS A 219 10.52 9.59 -17.37
CA LYS A 219 10.12 10.36 -16.19
C LYS A 219 8.83 9.83 -15.57
N GLY A 220 7.79 9.62 -16.39
CA GLY A 220 6.50 9.14 -15.92
C GLY A 220 6.56 7.73 -15.36
N LEU A 221 7.28 6.83 -16.01
CA LEU A 221 7.49 5.46 -15.52
C LEU A 221 8.23 5.45 -14.18
N ARG A 222 9.29 6.25 -14.03
CA ARG A 222 9.99 6.39 -12.75
C ARG A 222 9.03 6.90 -11.67
N GLU A 223 8.28 7.96 -11.95
CA GLU A 223 7.37 8.55 -10.96
C GLU A 223 6.23 7.59 -10.57
N LEU A 224 5.66 6.87 -11.53
CA LEU A 224 4.64 5.83 -11.30
C LEU A 224 5.21 4.60 -10.59
N GLY A 225 6.48 4.27 -10.83
CA GLY A 225 7.20 3.21 -10.15
C GLY A 225 7.41 3.52 -8.67
N GLU A 226 7.86 4.75 -8.38
CA GLU A 226 8.02 5.25 -7.00
C GLU A 226 6.69 5.36 -6.25
N GLU A 227 5.55 5.55 -6.94
CA GLU A 227 4.21 5.46 -6.34
C GLU A 227 3.78 4.03 -6.01
N GLY A 228 4.50 3.01 -6.51
CA GLY A 228 4.11 1.62 -6.41
C GLY A 228 2.97 1.23 -7.37
N ALA A 229 2.64 2.06 -8.35
CA ALA A 229 1.58 1.76 -9.31
C ALA A 229 1.93 0.58 -10.22
N ILE A 230 3.22 0.43 -10.53
CA ILE A 230 3.79 -0.66 -11.31
C ILE A 230 5.28 -0.79 -11.00
N GLN A 231 5.87 -1.98 -11.15
CA GLN A 231 7.32 -2.10 -11.04
C GLN A 231 7.97 -1.77 -12.37
N VAL A 232 9.02 -0.95 -12.33
CA VAL A 232 9.82 -0.60 -13.51
C VAL A 232 11.18 -1.24 -13.35
N LEU A 233 11.53 -2.10 -14.31
CA LEU A 233 12.80 -2.78 -14.37
C LEU A 233 13.53 -2.34 -15.64
N THR A 234 14.85 -2.28 -15.58
CA THR A 234 15.71 -1.96 -16.72
C THR A 234 16.65 -3.12 -16.97
N THR A 235 16.61 -3.69 -18.17
CA THR A 235 17.58 -4.74 -18.57
C THR A 235 18.97 -4.15 -18.79
N ASP A 236 19.99 -4.99 -18.84
CA ASP A 236 21.37 -4.58 -19.18
C ASP A 236 21.48 -3.90 -20.57
N THR A 237 20.55 -4.19 -21.48
CA THR A 237 20.46 -3.56 -22.80
C THR A 237 19.80 -2.19 -22.77
N GLY A 238 19.35 -1.71 -21.61
CA GLY A 238 18.62 -0.45 -21.43
C GLY A 238 17.14 -0.53 -21.80
N ARG A 239 16.58 -1.74 -22.03
CA ARG A 239 15.16 -1.93 -22.32
C ARG A 239 14.37 -1.79 -21.02
N LEU A 240 13.30 -0.98 -21.06
CA LEU A 240 12.37 -0.83 -19.95
C LEU A 240 11.33 -1.95 -19.96
N LEU A 241 11.17 -2.59 -18.82
CA LEU A 241 10.19 -3.62 -18.54
C LEU A 241 9.27 -3.13 -17.42
N LEU A 242 7.99 -3.46 -17.56
CA LEU A 242 6.96 -3.20 -16.57
C LEU A 242 6.53 -4.52 -15.96
N GLY A 243 6.64 -4.62 -14.64
CA GLY A 243 6.19 -5.76 -13.86
C GLY A 243 4.92 -5.42 -13.10
N ALA A 244 3.89 -6.25 -13.25
CA ALA A 244 2.60 -6.10 -12.57
C ALA A 244 2.18 -7.40 -11.88
N VAL A 245 1.39 -7.26 -10.82
CA VAL A 245 0.67 -8.37 -10.19
C VAL A 245 -0.65 -8.63 -10.95
N GLY A 246 -1.27 -7.59 -11.50
CA GLY A 246 -2.53 -7.71 -12.26
C GLY A 246 -2.53 -6.89 -13.55
N GLN A 247 -3.25 -7.38 -14.56
CA GLN A 247 -3.29 -6.78 -15.91
C GLN A 247 -3.77 -5.32 -15.91
N LEU A 248 -4.73 -4.98 -15.04
CA LEU A 248 -5.29 -3.63 -14.92
C LEU A 248 -4.22 -2.56 -14.63
N GLN A 249 -3.11 -2.92 -13.98
CA GLN A 249 -2.02 -1.98 -13.70
C GLN A 249 -1.41 -1.41 -14.99
N PHE A 250 -1.26 -2.22 -16.04
CA PHE A 250 -0.75 -1.74 -17.33
C PHE A 250 -1.69 -0.73 -17.99
N GLU A 251 -3.00 -0.95 -17.88
CA GLU A 251 -4.03 -0.07 -18.43
C GLU A 251 -4.05 1.27 -17.69
N ILE A 252 -4.02 1.24 -16.35
CA ILE A 252 -3.95 2.44 -15.51
C ILE A 252 -2.67 3.23 -15.80
N VAL A 253 -1.51 2.56 -15.83
CA VAL A 253 -0.24 3.20 -16.17
C VAL A 253 -0.28 3.78 -17.57
N GLY A 254 -0.84 3.06 -18.53
CA GLY A 254 -0.96 3.53 -19.91
C GLY A 254 -1.83 4.78 -20.03
N HIS A 255 -2.93 4.83 -19.28
CA HIS A 255 -3.79 6.01 -19.18
C HIS A 255 -3.05 7.19 -18.53
N ARG A 256 -2.42 6.97 -17.37
CA ARG A 256 -1.69 8.02 -16.66
C ARG A 256 -0.52 8.57 -17.47
N LEU A 257 0.24 7.73 -18.18
CA LEU A 257 1.31 8.21 -19.06
C LEU A 257 0.81 9.15 -20.16
N ARG A 258 -0.37 8.86 -20.74
CA ARG A 258 -0.99 9.70 -21.76
C ARG A 258 -1.49 11.03 -21.18
N GLU A 259 -2.26 10.97 -20.11
CA GLU A 259 -2.91 12.15 -19.52
C GLU A 259 -1.93 13.05 -18.75
N GLU A 260 -1.06 12.45 -17.95
CA GLU A 260 -0.21 13.18 -16.99
C GLU A 260 1.14 13.59 -17.60
N TYR A 261 1.69 12.75 -18.49
CA TYR A 261 3.04 12.92 -19.04
C TYR A 261 3.04 13.22 -20.54
N SER A 262 1.88 13.18 -21.20
CA SER A 262 1.77 13.33 -22.66
C SER A 262 2.69 12.38 -23.41
N ALA A 263 2.82 11.15 -22.90
CA ALA A 263 3.62 10.07 -23.45
C ALA A 263 2.69 8.90 -23.78
N ASP A 264 2.66 8.49 -25.05
CA ASP A 264 1.88 7.34 -25.50
C ASP A 264 2.74 6.06 -25.47
N PRO A 265 2.50 5.13 -24.54
CA PRO A 265 3.28 3.90 -24.44
C PRO A 265 2.81 2.87 -25.47
N VAL A 266 3.77 2.15 -26.04
CA VAL A 266 3.54 0.92 -26.80
C VAL A 266 4.07 -0.24 -25.97
N TYR A 267 3.19 -1.19 -25.66
CA TYR A 267 3.54 -2.40 -24.92
C TYR A 267 3.84 -3.55 -25.86
N GLU A 268 4.85 -4.33 -25.52
CA GLU A 268 5.27 -5.51 -26.28
C GLU A 268 5.41 -6.70 -25.34
N PRO A 269 4.94 -7.90 -25.72
CA PRO A 269 5.12 -9.09 -24.90
C PRO A 269 6.61 -9.42 -24.76
N VAL A 270 6.97 -9.95 -23.59
CA VAL A 270 8.31 -10.42 -23.28
C VAL A 270 8.23 -11.82 -22.71
N ASP A 271 9.25 -12.64 -23.00
CA ASP A 271 9.35 -14.02 -22.50
C ASP A 271 9.92 -14.01 -21.08
N ILE A 272 9.14 -13.49 -20.13
CA ILE A 272 9.49 -13.46 -18.70
C ILE A 272 8.30 -13.99 -17.92
N PHE A 273 8.55 -15.04 -17.14
CA PHE A 273 7.54 -15.69 -16.30
C PHE A 273 7.55 -15.14 -14.88
N THR A 274 8.73 -14.88 -14.31
CA THR A 274 8.84 -14.36 -12.95
C THR A 274 10.15 -13.62 -12.72
N ALA A 275 10.15 -12.72 -11.74
CA ALA A 275 11.33 -11.98 -11.31
C ALA A 275 11.73 -12.35 -9.87
N ARG A 276 13.03 -12.35 -9.56
CA ARG A 276 13.54 -12.50 -8.20
C ARG A 276 14.60 -11.45 -7.95
N TRP A 277 14.50 -10.73 -6.84
CA TRP A 277 15.62 -9.93 -6.37
C TRP A 277 16.72 -10.85 -5.85
N LEU A 278 17.98 -10.43 -5.99
CA LEU A 278 19.13 -11.23 -5.63
C LEU A 278 19.91 -10.58 -4.49
N SER A 279 20.29 -11.39 -3.51
CA SER A 279 21.33 -11.07 -2.55
C SER A 279 22.50 -12.02 -2.72
N PHE A 280 23.71 -11.49 -2.57
CA PHE A 280 24.95 -12.22 -2.79
C PHE A 280 25.74 -12.29 -1.49
N PRO A 281 26.44 -13.41 -1.22
CA PRO A 281 27.26 -13.55 -0.02
C PRO A 281 28.56 -12.76 -0.11
N ASP A 282 29.05 -12.51 -1.32
CA ASP A 282 30.29 -11.80 -1.61
C ASP A 282 30.34 -11.31 -3.07
N GLU A 283 31.27 -10.38 -3.34
CA GLU A 283 31.42 -9.73 -4.65
C GLU A 283 32.00 -10.66 -5.74
N GLU A 284 32.74 -11.73 -5.38
CA GLU A 284 33.23 -12.72 -6.34
C GLU A 284 32.07 -13.55 -6.88
N THR A 285 31.22 -14.06 -5.99
CA THR A 285 29.98 -14.78 -6.32
C THR A 285 29.05 -13.92 -7.17
N ARG A 286 28.88 -12.64 -6.79
CA ARG A 286 28.09 -11.67 -7.56
C ARG A 286 28.60 -11.50 -8.99
N LYS A 287 29.90 -11.24 -9.18
CA LYS A 287 30.50 -11.09 -10.52
C LYS A 287 30.35 -12.36 -11.34
N GLY A 288 30.58 -13.53 -10.73
CA GLY A 288 30.41 -14.83 -11.37
C GLY A 288 28.99 -15.05 -11.86
N PHE A 289 27.99 -14.77 -11.02
CA PHE A 289 26.58 -14.89 -11.36
C PHE A 289 26.20 -13.94 -12.50
N LEU A 290 26.50 -12.64 -12.35
CA LEU A 290 26.16 -11.61 -13.35
C LEU A 290 26.81 -11.90 -14.71
N ALA A 291 28.04 -12.39 -14.74
CA ALA A 291 28.70 -12.76 -15.99
C ALA A 291 28.06 -13.98 -16.66
N ARG A 292 27.55 -14.93 -15.87
CA ARG A 292 26.95 -16.18 -16.38
C ARG A 292 25.51 -15.98 -16.86
N GLU A 293 24.72 -15.24 -16.08
CA GLU A 293 23.28 -15.08 -16.27
C GLU A 293 22.90 -13.72 -16.88
N GLN A 294 23.87 -12.97 -17.43
CA GLN A 294 23.73 -11.61 -17.97
C GLN A 294 22.45 -11.39 -18.81
N ALA A 295 22.12 -12.34 -19.69
CA ALA A 295 20.95 -12.23 -20.58
C ALA A 295 19.59 -12.21 -19.83
N ARG A 296 19.58 -12.60 -18.56
CA ARG A 296 18.41 -12.71 -17.68
C ARG A 296 18.50 -11.72 -16.52
N MET A 297 19.36 -10.72 -16.61
CA MET A 297 19.50 -9.69 -15.58
C MET A 297 18.73 -8.43 -15.94
N GLY A 298 18.22 -7.80 -14.89
CA GLY A 298 17.77 -6.43 -14.89
C GLY A 298 18.07 -5.76 -13.56
N THR A 299 17.70 -4.50 -13.48
CA THR A 299 17.78 -3.66 -12.28
C THR A 299 16.43 -3.04 -12.03
N ASP A 300 16.03 -2.92 -10.78
CA ASP A 300 14.81 -2.18 -10.44
C ASP A 300 15.07 -0.67 -10.25
N VAL A 301 14.04 0.07 -9.84
CA VAL A 301 14.10 1.52 -9.64
C VAL A 301 15.09 1.96 -8.55
N ASP A 302 15.42 1.09 -7.60
CA ASP A 302 16.36 1.36 -6.50
C ASP A 302 17.77 0.84 -6.82
N GLY A 303 17.96 0.23 -8.00
CA GLY A 303 19.24 -0.31 -8.46
C GLY A 303 19.53 -1.74 -8.00
N ASN A 304 18.55 -2.43 -7.41
CA ASN A 304 18.73 -3.82 -6.98
C ASN A 304 18.80 -4.76 -8.19
N PRO A 305 19.71 -5.76 -8.18
CA PRO A 305 19.77 -6.76 -9.24
C PRO A 305 18.55 -7.69 -9.19
N VAL A 306 17.96 -7.93 -10.36
CA VAL A 306 16.78 -8.76 -10.56
C VAL A 306 17.07 -9.83 -11.59
N TYR A 307 16.86 -11.09 -11.22
CA TYR A 307 16.86 -12.22 -12.14
C TYR A 307 15.48 -12.37 -12.79
N LEU A 308 15.45 -12.39 -14.12
CA LEU A 308 14.26 -12.46 -14.96
C LEU A 308 14.17 -13.87 -15.58
N ALA A 309 13.44 -14.75 -14.91
CA ALA A 309 13.30 -16.14 -15.34
C ALA A 309 12.20 -16.27 -16.41
N THR A 310 12.51 -16.97 -17.50
CA THR A 310 11.54 -17.22 -18.58
C THR A 310 10.54 -18.34 -18.24
N ASN A 311 10.84 -19.18 -17.25
CA ASN A 311 9.93 -20.19 -16.69
C ASN A 311 10.45 -20.69 -15.32
N LEU A 312 9.63 -21.47 -14.61
CA LEU A 312 9.98 -22.05 -13.31
C LEU A 312 11.19 -23.00 -13.35
N TYR A 313 11.36 -23.73 -14.45
CA TYR A 313 12.47 -24.68 -14.57
C TYR A 313 13.83 -23.96 -14.66
N ASN A 314 13.90 -22.89 -15.45
CA ASN A 314 15.08 -22.03 -15.54
C ASN A 314 15.40 -21.32 -14.24
N LEU A 315 14.39 -20.97 -13.44
CA LEU A 315 14.60 -20.46 -12.09
C LEU A 315 15.23 -21.52 -11.19
N ARG A 316 14.65 -22.73 -11.14
CA ARG A 316 15.18 -23.83 -10.31
C ARG A 316 16.61 -24.21 -10.65
N ILE A 317 16.95 -24.30 -11.95
CA ILE A 317 18.34 -24.56 -12.37
C ILE A 317 19.29 -23.47 -11.87
N ALA A 318 18.88 -22.20 -11.93
CA ALA A 318 19.71 -21.11 -11.46
C ALA A 318 19.93 -21.19 -9.94
N GLU A 319 18.88 -21.48 -9.17
CA GLU A 319 18.93 -21.71 -7.72
C GLU A 319 19.83 -22.92 -7.37
N GLU A 320 19.72 -24.03 -8.09
CA GLU A 320 20.55 -25.23 -7.89
C GLU A 320 22.02 -24.99 -8.24
N ARG A 321 22.29 -24.19 -9.28
CA ARG A 321 23.64 -23.87 -9.74
C ARG A 321 24.36 -22.88 -8.83
N TRP A 322 23.61 -21.98 -8.22
CA TRP A 322 24.10 -20.90 -7.38
C TRP A 322 23.46 -20.98 -5.99
N PRO A 323 23.76 -22.05 -5.22
CA PRO A 323 23.10 -22.30 -3.94
C PRO A 323 23.38 -21.21 -2.89
N ASP A 324 24.47 -20.48 -3.03
CA ASP A 324 24.86 -19.41 -2.11
C ASP A 324 24.20 -18.06 -2.45
N VAL A 325 23.52 -17.94 -3.61
CA VAL A 325 22.76 -16.74 -4.01
C VAL A 325 21.33 -16.85 -3.49
N THR A 326 20.84 -15.81 -2.81
CA THR A 326 19.46 -15.80 -2.31
C THR A 326 18.53 -15.16 -3.32
N PHE A 327 17.43 -15.86 -3.67
CA PHE A 327 16.40 -15.41 -4.60
C PHE A 327 15.14 -14.97 -3.85
N HIS A 328 14.93 -13.66 -3.74
CA HIS A 328 13.86 -13.07 -2.95
C HIS A 328 12.57 -12.91 -3.78
N LYS A 329 11.43 -13.30 -3.21
CA LYS A 329 10.09 -13.02 -3.74
C LYS A 329 9.54 -11.66 -3.30
N THR A 330 10.11 -11.11 -2.24
CA THR A 330 9.74 -9.82 -1.67
C THR A 330 11.00 -9.10 -1.23
N ARG A 331 11.00 -7.78 -1.28
CA ARG A 331 12.00 -6.93 -0.63
C ARG A 331 11.32 -5.75 0.04
N GLU A 332 11.93 -5.12 1.03
CA GLU A 332 11.37 -3.91 1.63
C GLU A 332 11.55 -2.71 0.69
N HIS A 333 10.65 -1.73 0.75
CA HIS A 333 10.78 -0.50 -0.03
C HIS A 333 12.00 0.31 0.42
N GLY A 334 12.80 0.81 -0.53
CA GLY A 334 14.03 1.55 -0.23
C GLY A 334 15.19 0.69 0.27
N GLU A 335 15.00 -0.62 0.43
CA GLU A 335 16.07 -1.57 0.72
C GLU A 335 16.97 -1.71 -0.51
N VAL A 336 18.26 -1.45 -0.30
CA VAL A 336 19.31 -1.84 -1.24
C VAL A 336 19.87 -3.17 -0.74
N LEU A 337 19.64 -4.23 -1.51
CA LEU A 337 20.14 -5.58 -1.24
C LEU A 337 21.64 -5.60 -1.55
N THR A 338 22.42 -5.05 -0.64
CA THR A 338 23.88 -5.17 -0.58
C THR A 338 24.23 -5.89 0.71
N ASP A 339 25.09 -6.91 0.60
CA ASP A 339 25.69 -7.75 1.64
C ASP A 339 24.89 -8.00 2.94
#